data_AF-A0A7K1C295-F1
#
_entry.id   AF-A0A7K1C295-F1
#
_cell.length_a   1.000
_cell.length_b   1.000
_cell.length_c   1.000
_cell.angle_alpha   90.00
_cell.angle_beta   90.00
_cell.angle_gamma   90.00
#
_symmetry.space_group_name_H-M   'P 1'
#
loop_
_entity.id
_entity.type
_entity.pdbx_description
1 polymer ?
#
loop_
_entity_poly.entity_id
_entity_poly.type
_entity_poly.pdbx_seq_one_letter_code
_entity_poly.pdbx_strand_id
1 'polypeptide(L)'
;MKFILDFENAEIIGDLNTRVRVCVLVNTFNHEKYIEKCLTSIVEQKTDFHFKIIVHDDNSTDGTKRILIEFQRKYPNTFLLILEKENQWQIGNSNLAMLLTWIDSDFIALCEGDDYWNSDNKL
;
A
#
# COMPACT_ATOMS: atom_id res chain seq x y z
N MET A 1 3.47 -13.63 -22.04
CA MET A 1 4.36 -12.45 -21.97
C MET A 1 4.44 -12.04 -20.52
N LYS A 2 5.52 -12.39 -19.84
CA LYS A 2 5.74 -12.07 -18.42
C LYS A 2 6.54 -10.78 -18.41
N PHE A 3 5.90 -9.64 -18.17
CA PHE A 3 6.63 -8.41 -17.88
C PHE A 3 7.20 -8.61 -16.48
N ILE A 4 8.46 -9.04 -16.40
CA ILE A 4 9.26 -8.88 -15.20
C ILE A 4 9.73 -7.42 -15.28
N LEU A 5 9.10 -6.55 -14.49
CA LEU A 5 9.69 -5.26 -14.15
C LEU A 5 10.15 -5.37 -12.72
N ASP A 6 11.45 -5.47 -12.55
CA ASP A 6 12.05 -5.48 -11.25
C ASP A 6 11.79 -4.12 -10.59
N PHE A 7 11.22 -4.12 -9.40
CA PHE A 7 11.38 -3.02 -8.44
C PHE A 7 12.86 -2.93 -8.02
N GLU A 8 13.80 -2.91 -8.96
CA GLU A 8 15.26 -2.91 -8.73
C GLU A 8 15.65 -1.83 -7.73
N ASN A 9 14.89 -0.72 -7.74
CA ASN A 9 15.10 0.44 -6.88
C ASN A 9 14.11 0.58 -5.72
N ALA A 10 13.16 -0.34 -5.50
CA ALA A 10 12.28 -0.30 -4.33
C ALA A 10 12.61 -1.44 -3.35
N GLU A 11 12.40 -1.20 -2.06
CA GLU A 11 12.40 -2.25 -1.05
C GLU A 11 10.97 -2.80 -0.89
N ILE A 12 10.81 -4.11 -1.08
CA ILE A 12 9.52 -4.80 -0.89
C ILE A 12 9.54 -5.53 0.43
N ILE A 13 8.54 -5.27 1.29
CA ILE A 13 8.38 -5.93 2.59
C ILE A 13 7.00 -6.57 2.66
N GLY A 14 6.95 -7.90 2.67
CA GLY A 14 5.72 -8.69 2.73
C GLY A 14 5.62 -9.72 1.60
N ASP A 15 4.51 -10.44 1.56
CA ASP A 15 4.24 -11.46 0.53
C ASP A 15 3.18 -10.99 -0.49
N LEU A 16 3.43 -11.24 -1.78
CA LEU A 16 2.52 -10.97 -2.90
C LEU A 16 1.71 -12.22 -3.31
N ASN A 17 2.10 -13.43 -2.90
CA ASN A 17 1.65 -14.67 -3.53
C ASN A 17 0.31 -15.21 -3.03
N THR A 18 -0.46 -14.41 -2.28
CA THR A 18 -1.76 -14.82 -1.76
C THR A 18 -2.86 -14.02 -2.43
N ARG A 19 -3.67 -14.68 -3.27
CA ARG A 19 -4.87 -14.09 -3.86
C ARG A 19 -5.89 -13.72 -2.78
N VAL A 20 -6.48 -12.54 -2.91
CA VAL A 20 -7.51 -12.01 -1.99
C VAL A 20 -8.73 -11.50 -2.74
N ARG A 21 -9.87 -11.34 -2.07
CA ARG A 21 -11.07 -10.77 -2.71
C ARG A 21 -10.86 -9.29 -3.03
N VAL A 22 -10.34 -8.54 -2.06
CA VAL A 22 -10.07 -7.11 -2.20
C VAL A 22 -8.60 -6.83 -1.91
N CYS A 23 -7.97 -6.01 -2.74
CA CYS A 23 -6.70 -5.36 -2.43
C CYS A 23 -6.93 -3.87 -2.24
N VAL A 24 -6.56 -3.33 -1.09
CA VAL A 24 -6.56 -1.89 -0.84
C VAL A 24 -5.19 -1.34 -1.24
N LEU A 25 -5.15 -0.37 -2.13
CA LEU A 25 -3.93 0.32 -2.54
C LEU A 25 -3.87 1.70 -1.89
N VAL A 26 -2.75 1.99 -1.27
CA VAL A 26 -2.46 3.26 -0.60
C VAL A 26 -1.19 3.85 -1.19
N ASN A 27 -1.29 5.03 -1.78
CA ASN A 27 -0.13 5.82 -2.20
C ASN A 27 0.19 6.84 -1.13
N THR A 28 1.48 7.06 -0.85
CA THR A 28 1.88 8.03 0.18
C THR A 28 3.22 8.67 -0.13
N PHE A 29 3.36 9.95 0.25
CA PHE A 29 4.61 10.70 0.22
C PHE A 29 4.56 11.83 1.26
N ASN A 30 5.40 11.74 2.29
CA ASN A 30 5.48 12.73 3.38
C ASN A 30 4.14 12.97 4.11
N HIS A 31 3.44 11.89 4.46
CA HIS A 31 2.16 11.90 5.16
C HIS A 31 2.27 11.45 6.63
N GLU A 32 3.38 11.74 7.32
CA GLU A 32 3.59 11.29 8.72
C GLU A 32 2.42 11.62 9.64
N LYS A 33 1.79 12.78 9.43
CA LYS A 33 0.66 13.27 10.26
C LYS A 33 -0.67 12.56 10.00
N TYR A 34 -0.80 11.82 8.90
CA TYR A 34 -2.09 11.30 8.42
C TYR A 34 -2.08 9.77 8.24
N ILE A 35 -0.92 9.21 7.87
CA ILE A 35 -0.82 7.82 7.43
C ILE A 35 -1.26 6.83 8.52
N GLU A 36 -1.00 7.10 9.80
CA GLU A 36 -1.48 6.24 10.89
C GLU A 36 -3.02 6.14 10.91
N LYS A 37 -3.70 7.27 10.72
CA LYS A 37 -5.17 7.32 10.68
C LYS A 37 -5.72 6.66 9.43
N CYS A 38 -5.08 6.89 8.27
CA CYS A 38 -5.39 6.23 7.00
C CYS A 38 -5.38 4.70 7.19
N LEU A 39 -4.24 4.15 7.62
CA LEU A 39 -4.05 2.71 7.76
C LEU A 39 -4.95 2.10 8.82
N THR A 40 -5.15 2.78 9.96
CA THR A 40 -6.09 2.33 11.00
C THR A 40 -7.50 2.19 10.44
N SER A 41 -7.97 3.17 9.66
CA SER A 41 -9.34 3.14 9.10
C SER A 41 -9.57 1.99 8.13
N ILE A 42 -8.52 1.51 7.46
CA ILE A 42 -8.58 0.38 6.52
C ILE A 42 -8.52 -0.94 7.29
N VAL A 43 -7.66 -1.04 8.31
CA VAL A 43 -7.53 -2.26 9.15
C VAL A 43 -8.81 -2.54 9.94
N GLU A 44 -9.53 -1.51 10.35
CA GLU A 44 -10.76 -1.63 11.15
C GLU A 44 -12.02 -1.97 10.32
N GLN A 45 -11.90 -2.19 9.01
CA GLN A 45 -13.03 -2.56 8.16
C GLN A 45 -13.61 -3.92 8.56
N LYS A 46 -14.95 -3.97 8.63
CA LYS A 46 -15.71 -5.16 9.00
C LYS A 46 -16.12 -5.92 7.74
N THR A 47 -15.36 -6.95 7.42
CA THR A 47 -15.57 -7.79 6.23
C THR A 47 -15.80 -9.25 6.60
N ASP A 48 -16.50 -10.00 5.75
CA ASP A 48 -16.61 -11.46 5.81
C ASP A 48 -15.57 -12.16 4.90
N PHE A 49 -14.66 -11.38 4.32
CA PHE A 49 -13.59 -11.83 3.44
C PHE A 49 -12.23 -11.27 3.87
N HIS A 50 -11.16 -11.94 3.44
CA HIS A 50 -9.79 -11.43 3.61
C HIS A 50 -9.43 -10.41 2.52
N PHE A 51 -8.70 -9.38 2.93
CA PHE A 51 -8.12 -8.38 2.04
C PHE A 51 -6.65 -8.13 2.39
N LYS A 52 -5.91 -7.58 1.43
CA LYS A 52 -4.54 -7.07 1.64
C LYS A 52 -4.52 -5.56 1.50
N ILE A 53 -3.52 -4.94 2.13
CA ILE A 53 -3.22 -3.53 2.02
C ILE A 53 -1.83 -3.41 1.41
N ILE A 54 -1.75 -2.86 0.20
CA ILE A 54 -0.49 -2.53 -0.46
C ILE A 54 -0.26 -1.04 -0.25
N VAL A 55 0.86 -0.69 0.36
CA VAL A 55 1.27 0.70 0.54
C VAL A 55 2.47 0.98 -0.34
N HIS A 56 2.33 1.92 -1.27
CA HIS A 56 3.40 2.45 -2.10
C HIS A 56 3.87 3.78 -1.51
N ASP A 57 5.10 3.82 -1.00
CA ASP A 57 5.74 5.03 -0.48
C ASP A 57 6.72 5.57 -1.52
N ASP A 58 6.46 6.78 -2.01
CA ASP A 58 7.24 7.43 -3.07
C ASP A 58 8.52 8.11 -2.53
N ASN A 59 9.23 7.38 -1.69
CA ASN A 59 10.45 7.79 -1.00
C ASN A 59 10.24 8.96 -0.02
N SER A 60 9.32 8.80 0.94
CA SER A 60 9.12 9.79 2.01
C SER A 60 10.41 10.03 2.81
N THR A 61 10.61 11.29 3.21
CA THR A 61 11.76 11.77 3.98
C THR A 61 11.41 12.20 5.40
N ASP A 62 10.13 12.10 5.77
CA ASP A 62 9.59 12.30 7.12
C ASP A 62 9.39 10.96 7.87
N GLY A 63 8.63 10.96 8.98
CA GLY A 63 8.34 9.75 9.75
C GLY A 63 7.37 8.75 9.11
N THR A 64 6.89 8.98 7.87
CA THR A 64 5.93 8.08 7.19
C THR A 64 6.43 6.64 7.14
N LYS A 65 7.65 6.41 6.63
CA LYS A 65 8.23 5.05 6.48
C LYS A 65 8.29 4.28 7.81
N ARG A 66 8.59 4.98 8.91
CA ARG A 66 8.63 4.37 10.26
C ARG A 66 7.24 3.81 10.63
N ILE A 67 6.19 4.58 10.42
CA ILE A 67 4.80 4.17 10.71
C ILE A 67 4.42 2.98 9.82
N LEU A 68 4.75 3.02 8.53
CA LEU A 68 4.48 1.90 7.61
C LEU A 68 5.10 0.59 8.10
N ILE A 69 6.37 0.63 8.52
CA ILE A 69 7.08 -0.54 9.03
C ILE A 69 6.45 -1.05 10.34
N GLU A 70 5.99 -0.17 11.23
CA GLU A 70 5.27 -0.54 12.45
C GLU A 70 3.97 -1.28 12.14
N PHE A 71 3.19 -0.81 11.16
CA PHE A 71 1.97 -1.50 10.71
C PHE A 71 2.27 -2.85 10.06
N GLN A 72 3.28 -2.93 9.20
CA GLN A 72 3.67 -4.20 8.57
C GLN A 72 4.10 -5.22 9.62
N ARG A 73 4.88 -4.81 10.63
CA ARG A 73 5.27 -5.70 11.74
C ARG A 73 4.08 -6.16 12.57
N LYS A 74 3.10 -5.29 12.78
CA LYS A 74 1.87 -5.61 13.54
C LYS A 74 0.93 -6.53 12.76
N TYR A 75 0.90 -6.42 11.44
CA TYR A 75 -0.01 -7.15 10.54
C TYR A 75 0.73 -7.76 9.33
N PRO A 76 1.68 -8.67 9.55
CA PRO A 76 2.62 -9.12 8.51
C PRO A 76 1.98 -9.88 7.35
N ASN A 77 0.78 -10.43 7.55
CA ASN A 77 0.02 -11.14 6.51
C ASN A 77 -0.99 -10.24 5.77
N THR A 78 -1.23 -9.02 6.27
CA THR A 78 -2.19 -8.08 5.71
C THR A 78 -1.49 -6.99 4.89
N PHE A 79 -0.34 -6.52 5.36
CA PHE A 79 0.40 -5.43 4.72
C PHE A 79 1.50 -5.92 3.80
N LEU A 80 1.58 -5.26 2.67
CA LEU A 80 2.75 -5.28 1.80
C LEU A 80 3.20 -3.84 1.55
N LEU A 81 4.49 -3.59 1.78
CA LEU A 81 5.09 -2.28 1.55
C LEU A 81 5.95 -2.32 0.30
N ILE A 82 5.85 -1.26 -0.50
CA ILE A 82 6.75 -0.97 -1.61
C ILE A 82 7.35 0.41 -1.30
N LEU A 83 8.60 0.41 -0.87
CA LEU A 83 9.31 1.61 -0.41
C LEU A 83 10.31 2.02 -1.48
N GLU A 84 10.00 3.06 -2.25
CA GLU A 84 10.91 3.56 -3.27
C GLU A 84 12.18 4.14 -2.63
N LYS A 85 13.32 3.97 -3.30
CA LYS A 85 14.60 4.58 -2.91
C LYS A 85 14.81 5.98 -3.53
N GLU A 86 13.98 6.36 -4.48
CA GLU A 86 13.97 7.68 -5.12
C GLU A 86 12.52 8.11 -5.38
N ASN A 87 12.25 9.41 -5.42
CA ASN A 87 10.90 9.91 -5.67
C ASN A 87 10.58 9.78 -7.17
N GLN A 88 9.70 8.85 -7.50
CA GLN A 88 9.33 8.45 -8.85
C GLN A 88 8.57 9.55 -9.56
N TRP A 89 7.69 10.25 -8.84
CA TRP A 89 6.93 11.37 -9.41
C TRP A 89 7.85 12.49 -9.92
N GLN A 90 8.85 12.87 -9.14
CA GLN A 90 9.80 13.93 -9.50
C GLN A 90 10.65 13.60 -10.72
N ILE A 91 10.93 12.32 -10.96
CA ILE A 91 11.66 11.87 -12.16
C ILE A 91 10.74 11.58 -13.36
N GLY A 92 9.44 11.86 -13.23
CA GLY A 92 8.45 11.72 -14.31
C GLY A 92 7.84 10.33 -14.46
N ASN A 93 8.01 9.45 -13.47
CA ASN A 93 7.41 8.12 -13.46
C ASN A 93 6.05 8.14 -12.74
N SER A 94 5.13 7.30 -13.21
CA SER A 94 3.87 7.01 -12.52
C SER A 94 3.72 5.51 -12.37
N ASN A 95 3.82 5.03 -11.14
CA ASN A 95 3.92 3.60 -10.85
C ASN A 95 2.56 2.94 -10.59
N LEU A 96 1.47 3.71 -10.55
CA LEU A 96 0.12 3.19 -10.28
C LEU A 96 -0.30 2.10 -11.27
N ALA A 97 -0.18 2.36 -12.57
CA ALA A 97 -0.56 1.38 -13.60
C ALA A 97 0.26 0.08 -13.50
N MET A 98 1.52 0.18 -13.06
CA MET A 98 2.40 -0.97 -12.87
C MET A 98 1.99 -1.77 -11.63
N LEU A 99 1.73 -1.11 -10.49
CA LEU A 99 1.28 -1.75 -9.25
C LEU A 99 0.04 -2.64 -9.49
N LEU A 100 -0.90 -2.16 -10.29
CA LEU A 100 -2.12 -2.89 -10.63
C LEU A 100 -1.85 -4.24 -11.34
N THR A 101 -0.70 -4.41 -11.99
CA THR A 101 -0.35 -5.67 -12.69
C THR A 101 0.15 -6.77 -11.75
N TRP A 102 0.51 -6.43 -10.52
CA TRP A 102 1.03 -7.35 -9.49
C TRP A 102 -0.06 -7.84 -8.54
N ILE A 103 -1.23 -7.20 -8.57
CA ILE A 103 -2.33 -7.47 -7.66
C ILE A 103 -3.19 -8.61 -8.23
N ASP A 104 -3.14 -9.77 -7.59
CA ASP A 104 -4.08 -10.87 -7.84
C ASP A 104 -5.28 -10.75 -6.89
N SER A 105 -6.30 -10.00 -7.30
CA SER A 105 -7.55 -9.83 -6.56
C SER A 105 -8.76 -9.62 -7.44
N ASP A 106 -9.97 -9.90 -6.92
CA ASP A 106 -11.22 -9.65 -7.65
C ASP A 106 -11.55 -8.15 -7.75
N PHE A 107 -11.20 -7.38 -6.72
CA PHE A 107 -11.45 -5.93 -6.63
C PHE A 107 -10.26 -5.17 -6.06
N ILE A 108 -10.11 -3.92 -6.51
CA ILE A 108 -9.11 -2.98 -6.00
C ILE A 108 -9.83 -1.77 -5.40
N ALA A 109 -9.50 -1.43 -4.16
CA ALA A 109 -10.00 -0.23 -3.49
C ALA A 109 -8.84 0.76 -3.30
N LEU A 110 -9.08 2.06 -3.52
CA LEU A 110 -8.06 3.10 -3.37
C LEU A 110 -8.30 3.91 -2.09
N CYS A 111 -7.22 4.26 -1.40
CA CYS A 111 -7.25 5.24 -0.31
C CYS A 111 -5.89 5.97 -0.28
N GLU A 112 -5.88 7.28 -0.48
CA GLU A 112 -4.62 8.04 -0.41
C GLU A 112 -4.11 8.09 1.04
N GLY A 113 -2.79 8.22 1.22
CA GLY A 113 -2.15 8.17 2.54
C GLY A 113 -2.51 9.32 3.47
N ASP A 114 -3.09 10.40 2.93
CA ASP A 114 -3.65 11.55 3.67
C ASP A 114 -5.18 11.50 3.83
N ASP A 115 -5.84 10.50 3.22
CA ASP A 115 -7.26 10.21 3.39
C ASP A 115 -7.51 9.16 4.48
N TYR A 116 -8.76 9.04 4.92
CA TYR A 116 -9.21 7.95 5.77
C TYR A 116 -10.67 7.62 5.48
N TRP A 117 -11.06 6.36 5.70
CA TRP A 117 -12.44 5.94 5.55
C TRP A 117 -13.23 6.20 6.83
N ASN A 118 -14.38 6.86 6.70
CA ASN A 118 -15.23 7.25 7.83
C ASN A 118 -16.38 6.27 8.10
N SER A 119 -16.41 5.14 7.40
CA SER A 119 -17.35 4.04 7.58
C SER A 119 -16.56 2.76 7.75
N ASP A 120 -16.97 1.93 8.70
CA ASP A 120 -16.38 0.61 9.00
C ASP A 120 -16.91 -0.51 8.08
N ASN A 121 -17.89 -0.21 7.21
CA ASN A 121 -18.46 -1.15 6.22
C ASN A 121 -18.28 -0.62 4.79
N LYS A 122 -17.14 0.02 4.49
CA LYS A 122 -16.85 0.48 3.13
C LYS A 122 -16.40 -0.67 2.23
N LEU A 123 -15.69 -1.64 2.81
CA LEU A 123 -15.28 -2.88 2.15
C LEU A 123 -16.38 -3.94 2.20
#